data_AF-A0A0T9TR60-F1
#
_entry.id   AF-A0A0T9TR60-F1
#
_cell.length_a   1.000
_cell.length_b   1.000
_cell.length_c   1.000
_cell.angle_alpha   90.00
_cell.angle_beta   90.00
_cell.angle_gamma   90.00
#
_symmetry.space_group_name_H-M   'P 1'
#
loop_
_entity.id
_entity.type
_entity.pdbx_description
1 polymer ?
#
loop_
_entity_poly.entity_id
_entity_poly.type
_entity_poly.pdbx_seq_one_letter_code
_entity_poly.pdbx_strand_id
1 'polypeptide(L)'
;MKNPTIIQFFHWYYPDGGKLWHEVSERAEHLSHIGINFVWLPPAYKGASGGYSVGYDTYDLFDLGEFDQKGTKATKYGDKEGLLNAIHHLKKKRYKGSL
;
A
#
# COMPACT_ATOMS: atom_id res chain seq x y z
N MET A 1 -17.24 -12.64 -17.63
CA MET A 1 -16.80 -11.44 -16.89
C MET A 1 -16.48 -11.85 -15.46
N LYS A 2 -15.38 -11.38 -14.86
CA LYS A 2 -15.10 -11.59 -13.42
C LYS A 2 -15.84 -10.53 -12.59
N ASN A 3 -16.51 -10.93 -11.51
CA ASN A 3 -17.19 -9.99 -10.61
C ASN A 3 -16.17 -9.07 -9.92
N PRO A 4 -16.45 -7.76 -9.80
CA PRO A 4 -15.65 -6.86 -8.97
C PRO A 4 -15.58 -7.37 -7.53
N THR A 5 -14.36 -7.61 -7.03
CA THR A 5 -14.09 -8.08 -5.67
C THR A 5 -12.92 -7.28 -5.12
N ILE A 6 -13.20 -6.53 -4.05
CA ILE A 6 -12.22 -5.66 -3.37
C ILE A 6 -11.73 -6.33 -2.08
N ILE A 7 -10.46 -6.11 -1.76
CA ILE A 7 -9.89 -6.43 -0.44
C ILE A 7 -9.32 -5.17 0.21
N GLN A 8 -9.62 -4.97 1.49
CA GLN A 8 -8.88 -4.06 2.35
C GLN A 8 -7.58 -4.76 2.77
N PHE A 9 -6.43 -4.26 2.32
CA PHE A 9 -5.15 -4.94 2.51
C PHE A 9 -4.36 -4.40 3.71
N PHE A 10 -5.05 -3.95 4.75
CA PHE A 10 -4.43 -3.44 5.97
C PHE A 10 -5.40 -3.57 7.14
N HIS A 11 -4.88 -3.52 8.36
CA HIS A 11 -5.67 -3.43 9.59
C HIS A 11 -4.98 -2.50 10.59
N TRP A 12 -5.71 -2.07 11.61
CA TRP A 12 -5.25 -1.06 12.57
C TRP A 12 -3.90 -1.43 13.24
N TYR A 13 -3.81 -2.68 13.71
CA TYR A 13 -2.64 -3.23 14.40
C TYR A 13 -1.53 -3.74 13.47
N TYR A 14 -1.51 -3.32 12.20
CA TYR A 14 -0.44 -3.74 11.29
C TYR A 14 0.91 -3.32 11.88
N PRO A 15 1.93 -4.21 11.87
CA PRO A 15 3.19 -3.93 12.53
C PRO A 15 3.91 -2.75 11.88
N ASP A 16 4.71 -2.05 12.69
CA ASP A 16 5.60 -1.01 12.19
C ASP A 16 6.75 -1.63 11.37
N GLY A 17 7.55 -0.77 10.74
CA GLY A 17 8.74 -1.19 10.00
C GLY A 17 8.58 -1.23 8.48
N GLY A 18 7.52 -0.62 7.93
CA GLY A 18 7.46 -0.29 6.50
C GLY A 18 7.34 -1.50 5.55
N LYS A 19 6.78 -2.61 6.03
CA LYS A 19 6.74 -3.88 5.28
C LYS A 19 5.56 -4.03 4.34
N LEU A 20 4.51 -3.21 4.50
CA LEU A 20 3.24 -3.41 3.80
C LEU A 20 3.41 -3.37 2.28
N TRP A 21 4.15 -2.39 1.75
CA TRP A 21 4.34 -2.27 0.31
C TRP A 21 5.05 -3.49 -0.29
N HIS A 22 6.03 -4.05 0.42
CA HIS A 22 6.69 -5.29 0.01
C HIS A 22 5.71 -6.48 -0.01
N GLU A 23 4.91 -6.65 1.05
CA GLU A 23 3.92 -7.73 1.12
C GLU A 23 2.85 -7.62 0.03
N VAL A 24 2.44 -6.40 -0.36
CA VAL A 24 1.53 -6.20 -1.50
C VAL A 24 2.15 -6.73 -2.79
N SER A 25 3.42 -6.42 -3.05
CA SER A 25 4.14 -6.90 -4.24
C SER A 25 4.23 -8.43 -4.29
N GLU A 26 4.51 -9.07 -3.15
CA GLU A 26 4.59 -10.53 -3.03
C GLU A 26 3.23 -11.21 -3.21
N ARG A 27 2.16 -10.63 -2.64
CA ARG A 27 0.82 -11.24 -2.66
C ARG A 27 0.02 -10.93 -3.93
N ALA A 28 0.46 -10.02 -4.78
CA ALA A 28 -0.28 -9.60 -5.98
C ALA A 28 -0.72 -10.79 -6.88
N GLU A 29 0.13 -11.80 -7.04
CA GLU A 29 -0.19 -13.02 -7.78
C GLU A 29 -1.32 -13.83 -7.12
N HIS A 30 -1.17 -14.10 -5.82
CA HIS A 30 -2.12 -14.87 -5.05
C HIS A 30 -3.50 -14.19 -5.03
N LEU A 31 -3.55 -12.88 -4.79
CA LEU A 31 -4.78 -12.09 -4.81
C LEU A 31 -5.54 -12.24 -6.14
N SER A 32 -4.83 -12.12 -7.26
CA SER A 32 -5.43 -12.29 -8.59
C SER A 32 -5.95 -13.71 -8.82
N HIS A 33 -5.21 -14.72 -8.33
CA HIS A 33 -5.57 -16.13 -8.44
C HIS A 33 -6.87 -16.46 -7.68
N ILE A 34 -7.04 -15.90 -6.47
CA ILE A 34 -8.26 -16.12 -5.66
C ILE A 34 -9.45 -15.23 -6.08
N GLY A 35 -9.30 -14.40 -7.12
CA GLY A 35 -10.39 -13.61 -7.70
C GLY A 35 -10.49 -12.16 -7.22
N ILE A 36 -9.57 -11.68 -6.38
CA ILE A 36 -9.48 -10.26 -6.01
C ILE A 36 -8.99 -9.46 -7.23
N ASN A 37 -9.69 -8.37 -7.55
CA ASN A 37 -9.37 -7.50 -8.70
C ASN A 37 -9.35 -5.99 -8.37
N PHE A 38 -9.61 -5.64 -7.10
CA PHE A 38 -9.36 -4.32 -6.52
C PHE A 38 -8.68 -4.48 -5.15
N VAL A 39 -7.70 -3.63 -4.87
CA VAL A 39 -6.98 -3.61 -3.59
C VAL A 39 -7.09 -2.21 -3.01
N TRP A 40 -7.67 -2.09 -1.83
CA TRP A 40 -7.69 -0.86 -1.05
C TRP A 40 -6.46 -0.82 -0.13
N LEU A 41 -5.55 0.10 -0.44
CA LEU A 41 -4.36 0.39 0.34
C LEU A 41 -4.66 1.46 1.40
N PRO A 42 -3.94 1.46 2.54
CA PRO A 42 -4.09 2.51 3.55
C PRO A 42 -3.59 3.87 3.01
N PRO A 43 -3.85 4.97 3.72
CA PRO A 43 -3.27 6.27 3.38
C PRO A 43 -1.75 6.18 3.27
N ALA A 44 -1.21 6.56 2.11
CA ALA A 44 0.20 6.36 1.77
C ALA A 44 1.07 7.60 2.02
N TYR A 45 0.47 8.67 2.54
CA TYR A 45 1.10 9.95 2.80
C TYR A 45 1.50 10.11 4.28
N LYS A 46 2.37 11.08 4.57
CA LYS A 46 2.87 11.35 5.92
C LYS A 46 1.75 11.81 6.85
N GLY A 47 1.62 11.14 7.99
CA GLY A 47 0.75 11.54 9.09
C GLY A 47 1.48 12.35 10.17
N ALA A 48 0.71 13.00 11.05
CA ALA A 48 1.21 13.84 12.13
C ALA A 48 2.10 13.08 13.11
N SER A 49 1.81 11.79 13.31
CA SER A 49 2.60 10.86 14.13
C SER A 49 3.77 10.19 13.39
N GLY A 50 4.13 10.66 12.20
CA GLY A 50 5.26 10.14 11.41
C GLY A 50 5.10 8.66 11.06
N GLY A 51 6.14 7.86 11.24
CA GLY A 51 6.16 6.42 10.95
C GLY A 51 5.23 5.56 11.82
N TYR A 52 4.63 6.11 12.88
CA TYR A 52 3.66 5.40 13.74
C TYR A 52 2.20 5.68 13.36
N SER A 53 1.98 6.64 12.46
CA SER A 53 0.66 7.00 11.97
C SER A 53 0.01 5.85 11.19
N VAL A 54 -1.25 5.52 11.51
CA VAL A 54 -2.08 4.65 10.66
C VAL A 54 -2.54 5.34 9.37
N GLY A 55 -2.33 6.66 9.26
CA GLY A 55 -2.56 7.45 8.05
C GLY A 55 -3.75 8.41 8.10
N TYR A 56 -4.62 8.32 9.12
CA TYR A 56 -5.83 9.16 9.24
C TYR A 56 -5.61 10.50 9.97
N ASP A 57 -4.42 10.72 10.50
CA ASP A 57 -3.92 11.99 11.05
C ASP A 57 -3.06 12.72 10.01
N THR A 58 -3.61 12.99 8.82
CA THR A 58 -2.88 13.58 7.67
C THR A 58 -2.05 14.81 8.06
N TYR A 59 -0.78 14.81 7.62
CA TYR A 59 0.11 15.96 7.77
C TYR A 59 0.47 16.59 6.41
N ASP A 60 1.04 15.80 5.49
CA ASP A 60 1.46 16.27 4.16
C ASP A 60 1.02 15.26 3.10
N LEU A 61 0.04 15.64 2.27
CA LEU A 61 -0.51 14.80 1.21
C LEU A 61 0.49 14.51 0.08
N PHE A 62 1.55 15.31 -0.05
CA PHE A 62 2.56 15.15 -1.10
C PHE A 62 3.74 14.28 -0.64
N ASP A 63 3.92 14.10 0.67
CA ASP A 63 4.96 13.24 1.22
C ASP A 63 4.49 11.78 1.27
N LEU A 64 4.75 11.02 0.21
CA LEU A 64 4.46 9.58 0.13
C LEU A 64 5.51 8.70 0.84
N GLY A 65 6.16 9.23 1.88
CA GLY A 65 7.34 8.63 2.51
C GLY A 65 8.63 8.93 1.74
N GLU A 66 8.73 10.13 1.17
CA GLU A 66 9.83 10.62 0.34
C GLU A 66 10.72 11.61 1.10
N PHE A 67 10.16 12.37 2.03
CA PHE A 67 10.84 13.45 2.75
C PHE A 67 11.06 13.10 4.22
N ASP A 68 12.16 13.60 4.80
CA ASP A 68 12.41 13.49 6.24
C ASP A 68 11.53 14.51 6.99
N GLN A 69 10.39 14.04 7.47
CA GLN A 69 9.37 14.84 8.14
C GLN A 69 8.74 14.03 9.27
N LYS A 70 8.40 14.69 10.38
CA LYS A 70 7.82 14.04 11.57
C LYS A 70 8.69 12.91 12.13
N GLY A 71 10.01 13.05 12.00
CA GLY A 71 11.00 12.13 12.55
C GLY A 71 11.19 10.83 11.76
N THR A 72 10.58 10.69 10.57
CA THR A 72 10.78 9.54 9.70
C THR A 72 10.77 9.95 8.23
N LYS A 73 11.57 9.27 7.40
CA LYS A 73 11.42 9.34 5.94
C LYS A 73 10.20 8.53 5.49
N ALA A 74 10.22 7.22 5.73
CA ALA A 74 9.12 6.33 5.40
C ALA A 74 7.85 6.60 6.23
N THR A 75 6.70 6.24 5.66
CA THR A 75 5.44 6.10 6.41
C THR A 75 5.46 4.80 7.21
N LYS A 76 4.41 4.52 8.00
CA LYS A 76 4.20 3.22 8.66
C LYS A 76 4.31 2.04 7.68
N TYR A 77 3.88 2.25 6.45
CA TYR A 77 3.69 1.22 5.43
C TYR A 77 4.88 1.04 4.48
N GLY A 78 5.81 2.01 4.46
CA GLY A 78 7.02 2.01 3.64
C GLY A 78 7.27 3.38 2.99
N ASP A 79 8.20 3.41 2.04
CA ASP A 79 8.55 4.61 1.27
C ASP A 79 7.83 4.65 -0.09
N LYS A 80 8.03 5.76 -0.80
CA LYS A 80 7.44 6.02 -2.12
C LYS A 80 7.84 4.96 -3.16
N GLU A 81 9.08 4.49 -3.13
CA GLU A 81 9.57 3.48 -4.08
C GLU A 81 8.87 2.14 -3.87
N GLY A 82 8.74 1.71 -2.61
CA GLY A 82 7.96 0.54 -2.23
C GLY A 82 6.52 0.63 -2.70
N LEU A 83 5.84 1.76 -2.48
CA LEU A 83 4.46 1.99 -2.93
C LEU A 83 4.32 1.85 -4.45
N LEU A 84 5.24 2.45 -5.23
CA LEU A 84 5.21 2.38 -6.68
C LEU A 84 5.45 0.94 -7.18
N ASN A 85 6.35 0.20 -6.53
CA ASN A 85 6.58 -1.21 -6.82
C ASN A 85 5.33 -2.08 -6.54
N ALA A 86 4.67 -1.85 -5.41
CA ALA A 86 3.42 -2.50 -5.05
C ALA A 86 2.32 -2.28 -6.12
N ILE A 87 2.14 -1.02 -6.54
CA ILE A 87 1.19 -0.65 -7.60
C ILE A 87 1.54 -1.31 -8.93
N HIS A 88 2.84 -1.35 -9.29
CA HIS A 88 3.30 -2.01 -10.51
C HIS A 88 2.92 -3.49 -10.53
N HIS A 89 3.18 -4.21 -9.44
CA HIS A 89 2.85 -5.64 -9.30
C HIS A 89 1.35 -5.90 -9.37
N LEU A 90 0.53 -5.10 -8.69
CA LEU A 90 -0.93 -5.21 -8.76
C LEU A 90 -1.46 -4.98 -10.19
N LYS A 91 -0.98 -3.94 -10.87
CA LYS A 91 -1.39 -3.64 -12.25
C LYS A 91 -0.98 -4.75 -13.22
N LYS A 92 0.26 -5.25 -13.13
CA LYS A 92 0.77 -6.33 -13.98
C LYS A 92 -0.09 -7.59 -13.94
N LYS A 93 -0.66 -7.93 -12.77
CA LYS A 93 -1.53 -9.11 -12.63
C LYS A 93 -2.94 -8.87 -13.16
N ARG A 94 -3.47 -7.64 -13.03
CA ARG A 94 -4.78 -7.27 -13.62
C ARG A 94 -4.78 -7.42 -15.15
N TYR A 95 -3.70 -7.08 -15.84
CA TYR A 95 -3.60 -7.22 -17.31
C TYR A 95 -3.44 -8.67 -17.79
N LYS A 96 -3.01 -9.60 -16.94
CA LYS A 96 -2.86 -11.03 -17.31
C LYS A 96 -4.18 -11.82 -17.29
N GLY A 97 -5.25 -11.27 -16.72
CA GLY A 97 -6.54 -11.95 -16.56
C GLY A 97 -7.67 -11.42 -17.44
N SER A 98 -7.37 -10.60 -18.45
CA SER A 98 -8.34 -9.93 -19.32
C SER A 98 -8.15 -10.22 -20.82
N LEU A 99 -7.70 -11.44 -21.18
CA LEU A 99 -7.86 -12.02 -22.51
C LEU A 99 -8.96 -13.08 -22.46
#